data_AF-A0AAW0VNH5-F1
#
_entry.id   AF-A0AAW0VNH5-F1
#
_cell.length_a   1.000
_cell.length_b   1.000
_cell.length_c   1.000
_cell.angle_alpha   90.00
_cell.angle_beta   90.00
_cell.angle_gamma   90.00
#
_symmetry.space_group_name_H-M   'P 1'
#
loop_
_entity.id
_entity.type
_entity.pdbx_description
1 polymer ?
#
loop_
_entity_poly.entity_id
_entity_poly.type
_entity_poly.pdbx_seq_one_letter_code
_entity_poly.pdbx_strand_id
1 'polypeptide(L)'
;AKLNIVPDINGILNIDVTYDGTWHKRGQHSNIGIGIAIDAVTKLVVDYEVLCKYCQMCAYMESSYSKQTSLEKYEQYENEHEHNCYINYSVTAAKMESKAAVII
;
A
#
# COMPACT_ATOMS: atom_id res chain seq x y z
N ALA A 1 7.06 -10.77 30.54
CA ALA A 1 6.31 -10.01 31.57
C ALA A 1 4.82 -10.19 31.29
N LYS A 2 3.98 -10.45 32.30
CA LYS A 2 2.52 -10.39 32.11
C LYS A 2 2.15 -8.91 32.05
N LEU A 3 1.69 -8.46 30.90
CA LEU A 3 1.15 -7.12 30.72
C LEU A 3 -0.28 -7.15 31.24
N ASN A 4 -0.56 -6.37 32.28
CA ASN A 4 -1.92 -6.21 32.81
C ASN A 4 -2.67 -5.20 31.94
N ILE A 5 -2.88 -5.55 30.67
CA ILE A 5 -3.69 -4.74 29.75
C ILE A 5 -5.14 -5.14 29.97
N VAL A 6 -5.94 -4.18 30.46
CA VAL A 6 -7.35 -4.41 30.78
C VAL A 6 -8.18 -3.58 29.80
N PRO A 7 -9.19 -4.18 29.14
CA PRO A 7 -10.13 -3.43 28.32
C PRO A 7 -10.88 -2.38 29.14
N ASP A 8 -11.35 -1.33 28.47
CA ASP A 8 -12.21 -0.33 29.10
C ASP A 8 -13.61 -0.86 29.44
N ILE A 9 -14.49 0.02 29.92
CA ILE A 9 -15.86 -0.33 30.30
C ILE A 9 -16.71 -0.91 29.15
N ASN A 10 -16.32 -0.67 27.91
CA ASN A 10 -16.98 -1.17 26.71
C ASN A 10 -16.33 -2.47 26.19
N GLY A 11 -15.30 -2.97 26.87
CA GLY A 11 -14.53 -4.12 26.40
C GLY A 11 -13.53 -3.78 25.31
N ILE A 12 -13.22 -2.50 25.08
CA ILE A 12 -12.25 -2.06 24.07
C ILE A 12 -10.87 -1.99 24.68
N LEU A 13 -9.90 -2.61 24.02
CA LEU A 13 -8.49 -2.54 24.43
C LEU A 13 -7.84 -1.29 23.83
N ASN A 14 -7.44 -0.35 24.67
CA ASN A 14 -6.66 0.80 24.24
C ASN A 14 -5.18 0.39 24.16
N ILE A 15 -4.53 0.69 23.04
CA ILE A 15 -3.11 0.40 22.80
C ILE A 15 -2.39 1.64 22.32
N ASP A 16 -1.11 1.75 22.66
CA ASP A 16 -0.22 2.74 22.07
C ASP A 16 0.42 2.14 20.82
N VAL A 17 0.43 2.89 19.72
CA VAL A 17 1.04 2.45 18.46
C VAL A 17 2.19 3.35 18.06
N THR A 18 3.25 2.74 17.53
CA THR A 18 4.27 3.42 16.75
C THR A 18 4.00 3.18 15.27
N TYR A 19 4.28 4.18 14.43
CA TYR A 19 4.10 4.08 13.00
C TYR A 19 5.44 4.32 12.28
N ASP A 20 5.71 3.53 11.25
CA ASP A 20 6.83 3.77 10.34
C ASP A 20 6.51 3.27 8.92
N GLY A 21 7.19 3.82 7.93
CA GLY A 21 7.09 3.43 6.53
C GLY A 21 8.39 2.84 6.00
N THR A 22 8.30 1.85 5.12
CA THR A 22 9.46 1.36 4.38
C THR A 22 9.16 1.19 2.90
N TRP A 23 10.22 1.24 2.09
CA TRP A 23 10.15 1.16 0.63
C TRP A 23 10.96 -0.01 0.13
N HIS A 24 10.49 -0.64 -0.95
CA HIS A 24 11.21 -1.74 -1.59
C HIS A 24 12.60 -1.32 -2.12
N LYS A 25 12.75 -0.07 -2.57
CA LYS A 25 14.03 0.49 -3.02
C LYS A 25 14.35 1.75 -2.22
N ARG A 26 15.63 1.97 -1.90
CA ARG A 26 16.11 3.19 -1.23
C ARG A 26 15.87 4.41 -2.12
N GLY A 27 15.36 5.49 -1.52
CA GLY A 27 15.16 6.78 -2.18
C GLY A 27 13.74 6.98 -2.74
N GLN A 28 13.48 8.19 -3.24
CA GLN A 28 12.13 8.65 -3.62
C GLN A 28 11.60 8.06 -4.95
N HIS A 29 12.20 6.98 -5.44
CA HIS A 29 11.87 6.32 -6.71
C HIS A 29 11.30 4.90 -6.53
N SER A 30 10.97 4.47 -5.32
CA SER A 30 10.33 3.17 -5.13
C SER A 30 8.94 3.12 -5.78
N ASN A 31 8.59 1.96 -6.33
CA ASN A 31 7.25 1.67 -6.83
C ASN A 31 6.36 1.03 -5.77
N ILE A 32 6.94 0.53 -4.69
CA ILE A 32 6.23 -0.15 -3.60
C ILE A 32 6.69 0.46 -2.28
N GLY A 33 5.73 0.86 -1.47
CA GLY A 33 5.92 1.30 -0.09
C GLY A 33 4.91 0.60 0.82
N ILE A 34 5.26 0.44 2.08
CA ILE A 34 4.36 -0.09 3.11
C ILE A 34 4.43 0.82 4.33
N GLY A 35 3.28 1.22 4.85
CA GLY A 35 3.14 1.82 6.19
C GLY A 35 2.73 0.76 7.18
N ILE A 36 3.25 0.80 8.41
CA ILE A 36 3.03 -0.23 9.42
C ILE A 36 2.75 0.43 10.77
N ALA A 37 1.61 0.12 11.38
CA ALA A 37 1.34 0.40 12.79
C ALA A 37 1.73 -0.81 13.65
N ILE A 38 2.55 -0.54 14.66
CA ILE A 38 3.13 -1.55 15.54
C ILE A 38 2.73 -1.20 16.97
N ASP A 39 2.17 -2.17 17.72
CA ASP A 39 1.89 -1.98 19.14
C ASP A 39 3.21 -1.72 19.88
N ALA A 40 3.26 -0.58 20.58
CA ALA A 40 4.42 -0.13 21.32
C ALA A 40 4.84 -1.12 22.41
N VAL A 41 3.93 -1.96 22.90
CA VAL A 41 4.19 -2.90 24.00
C VAL A 41 4.55 -4.29 23.48
N THR A 42 3.68 -4.93 22.69
CA THR A 42 3.94 -6.30 22.21
C THR A 42 4.94 -6.36 21.06
N LYS A 43 5.18 -5.22 20.38
CA LYS A 43 6.01 -5.11 19.16
C LYS A 43 5.45 -5.91 17.98
N LEU A 44 4.17 -6.26 18.01
CA LEU A 44 3.47 -6.92 16.92
C LEU A 44 2.85 -5.89 15.99
N VAL A 45 2.74 -6.25 14.71
CA VAL A 45 2.02 -5.44 13.71
C VAL A 45 0.53 -5.54 14.00
N VAL A 46 -0.10 -4.37 14.12
CA VAL A 46 -1.55 -4.25 14.36
C VAL A 46 -2.27 -4.02 13.03
N ASP A 47 -1.69 -3.18 12.18
CA ASP A 47 -2.22 -2.88 10.85
C ASP A 47 -1.10 -2.46 9.90
N TYR A 48 -1.33 -2.60 8.59
CA TYR A 48 -0.41 -2.18 7.56
C TYR A 48 -1.14 -1.83 6.25
N GLU A 49 -0.56 -0.91 5.50
CA GLU A 49 -1.08 -0.51 4.20
C GLU A 49 0.03 -0.59 3.14
N VAL A 50 -0.23 -1.31 2.06
CA VAL A 50 0.71 -1.48 0.94
C VAL A 50 0.31 -0.54 -0.19
N LEU A 51 1.18 0.41 -0.52
CA LEU A 51 1.00 1.33 -1.64
C LEU A 51 1.91 0.95 -2.80
N CYS A 52 1.31 0.79 -3.97
CA CYS A 52 1.98 0.32 -5.17
C CYS A 52 1.63 1.19 -6.38
N LYS A 53 2.66 1.57 -7.14
CA LYS A 53 2.58 2.33 -8.40
C LYS A 53 2.86 1.48 -9.63
N TYR A 54 3.05 0.18 -9.44
CA TYR A 54 3.52 -0.70 -10.51
C TYR A 54 2.69 -1.97 -10.60
N CYS A 55 2.20 -2.24 -11.80
CA CYS A 55 1.66 -3.54 -12.17
C CYS A 55 2.46 -4.08 -13.36
N GLN A 56 2.97 -5.31 -13.22
CA GLN A 56 3.74 -5.96 -14.28
C GLN A 56 2.90 -6.15 -15.55
N MET A 57 1.61 -6.46 -15.40
CA MET A 57 0.72 -6.64 -16.53
C MET A 57 0.45 -5.33 -17.26
N CYS A 58 0.23 -4.21 -16.54
CA CYS A 58 0.14 -2.89 -17.15
C CYS A 58 1.41 -2.54 -17.95
N ALA A 59 2.60 -2.74 -17.37
CA ALA A 59 3.86 -2.46 -18.06
C ALA A 59 4.09 -3.35 -19.31
N TYR A 60 3.69 -4.62 -19.23
CA TYR A 60 3.75 -5.53 -20.38
C TYR A 60 2.80 -5.08 -21.50
N MET A 61 1.58 -4.67 -21.15
CA MET A 61 0.59 -4.25 -22.14
C MET A 61 0.94 -2.90 -22.76
N GLU A 62 1.43 -1.93 -21.98
CA GLU A 62 1.95 -0.66 -22.50
C GLU A 62 3.11 -0.86 -23.50
N SER A 63 3.96 -1.87 -23.28
CA SER A 63 5.09 -2.16 -24.18
C SER A 63 4.69 -3.01 -25.40
N SER A 64 3.69 -3.89 -25.26
CA SER A 64 3.22 -4.77 -26.33
C SER A 64 2.30 -4.07 -27.32
N TYR A 65 1.57 -3.06 -26.87
CA TYR A 65 0.66 -2.27 -27.69
C TYR A 65 1.27 -0.88 -27.90
N SER A 66 1.80 -0.61 -29.10
CA SER A 66 1.98 0.79 -29.47
C SER A 66 0.58 1.43 -29.46
N LYS A 67 0.40 2.51 -28.69
CA LYS A 67 -0.88 3.25 -28.55
C LYS A 67 -1.53 3.66 -29.89
N GLN A 68 -0.85 3.45 -31.02
CA GLN A 68 -1.24 3.86 -32.36
C GLN A 68 -1.97 2.80 -33.18
N THR A 69 -1.81 1.49 -32.92
CA THR A 69 -2.38 0.43 -33.79
C THR A 69 -3.58 -0.32 -33.22
N SER A 70 -3.90 -0.16 -31.93
CA SER A 70 -5.06 -0.84 -31.32
C SER A 70 -5.51 -0.23 -29.99
N LEU A 71 -5.86 1.06 -30.01
CA LEU A 71 -6.31 1.80 -28.82
C LEU A 71 -7.53 1.13 -28.15
N GLU A 72 -8.52 0.69 -28.93
CA GLU A 72 -9.72 0.01 -28.41
C GLU A 72 -9.39 -1.27 -27.63
N LYS A 73 -8.43 -2.08 -28.11
CA LYS A 73 -8.01 -3.30 -27.40
C LYS A 73 -7.32 -3.00 -26.09
N TYR A 74 -6.58 -1.89 -26.04
CA TYR A 74 -5.91 -1.45 -24.83
C TYR A 74 -6.93 -0.94 -23.79
N GLU A 75 -7.89 -0.11 -24.20
CA GLU A 75 -8.96 0.38 -23.32
C GLU A 75 -9.85 -0.75 -22.79
N GLN A 76 -10.22 -1.71 -23.64
CA GLN A 76 -10.97 -2.89 -23.20
C GLN A 76 -10.18 -3.67 -22.13
N TYR A 77 -8.89 -3.89 -22.37
CA TYR A 77 -8.03 -4.56 -21.41
C TYR A 77 -7.91 -3.79 -20.09
N GLU A 78 -7.74 -2.47 -20.11
CA GLU A 78 -7.64 -1.67 -18.88
C GLU A 78 -8.89 -1.82 -18.00
N ASN A 79 -10.08 -1.77 -18.62
CA ASN A 79 -11.34 -1.97 -17.90
C ASN A 79 -11.47 -3.39 -17.31
N GLU A 80 -11.08 -4.42 -18.05
CA GLU A 80 -11.08 -5.81 -17.56
C GLU A 80 -10.02 -6.04 -16.48
N HIS A 81 -8.90 -5.32 -16.54
CA HIS A 81 -7.77 -5.46 -15.63
C HIS A 81 -7.94 -4.68 -14.32
N GLU A 82 -8.85 -3.71 -14.24
CA GLU A 82 -9.04 -2.83 -13.08
C GLU A 82 -9.10 -3.63 -11.76
N HIS A 83 -9.89 -4.70 -11.72
CA HIS A 83 -10.07 -5.54 -10.53
C HIS A 83 -8.86 -6.40 -10.15
N ASN A 84 -7.90 -6.55 -11.07
CA ASN A 84 -6.67 -7.32 -10.88
C ASN A 84 -5.42 -6.43 -10.89
N CYS A 85 -5.60 -5.11 -10.94
CA CYS A 85 -4.50 -4.17 -11.01
C CYS A 85 -3.86 -4.01 -9.63
N TYR A 86 -2.53 -4.13 -9.58
CA TYR A 86 -1.77 -3.90 -8.35
C TYR A 86 -1.50 -2.42 -8.07
N ILE A 87 -1.84 -1.50 -8.99
CA ILE A 87 -1.63 -0.07 -8.79
C ILE A 87 -2.78 0.48 -7.94
N ASN A 88 -2.48 0.91 -6.73
CA ASN A 88 -3.43 1.57 -5.81
C ASN A 88 -2.93 2.96 -5.36
N TYR A 89 -1.82 3.43 -5.93
CA TYR A 89 -1.23 4.71 -5.62
C TYR A 89 -0.62 5.34 -6.88
N SER A 90 -0.78 6.65 -7.06
CA SER A 90 -0.42 7.35 -8.31
C SER A 90 0.48 8.58 -8.10
N VAL A 91 0.85 8.90 -6.86
CA VAL A 91 1.68 10.08 -6.53
C VAL A 91 3.16 9.68 -6.35
N THR A 92 3.95 10.48 -5.65
CA THR A 92 5.39 10.26 -5.49
C THR A 92 5.68 9.24 -4.39
N ALA A 93 6.81 8.52 -4.50
CA ALA A 93 7.17 7.53 -3.46
C ALA A 93 7.38 8.21 -2.09
N ALA A 94 7.87 9.45 -2.08
CA ALA A 94 8.06 10.25 -0.87
C ALA A 94 6.77 10.51 -0.08
N LYS A 95 5.60 10.46 -0.74
CA LYS A 95 4.29 10.66 -0.11
C LYS A 95 3.60 9.34 0.27
N MET A 96 4.19 8.19 -0.03
CA MET A 96 3.59 6.89 0.32
C MET A 96 3.46 6.73 1.83
N GLU A 97 4.47 7.14 2.59
CA GLU A 97 4.45 7.05 4.05
C GLU A 97 3.29 7.84 4.65
N SER A 98 3.11 9.11 4.27
CA SER A 98 2.00 9.91 4.79
C SER A 98 0.64 9.44 4.27
N LYS A 99 0.59 8.90 3.05
CA LYS A 99 -0.66 8.33 2.52
C LYS A 99 -1.07 7.07 3.26
N ALA A 100 -0.13 6.18 3.56
CA ALA A 100 -0.41 4.96 4.32
C ALA A 100 -0.83 5.28 5.75
N ALA A 101 -0.23 6.29 6.39
CA ALA A 101 -0.60 6.77 7.73
C ALA A 101 -2.01 7.37 7.85
N VAL A 102 -2.64 7.73 6.73
CA VAL A 102 -4.04 8.24 6.70
C VAL A 102 -5.04 7.09 6.51
N ILE A 103 -4.56 5.95 5.99
CA ILE A 103 -5.39 4.76 5.75
C ILE A 103 -5.43 3.89 7.01
N ILE A 104 -4.27 3.72 7.64
CA ILE A 104 -4.09 3.11 8.96
C ILE A 104 -4.61 4.05 10.03
#